data_AF-A0A614ZA78-F1
#
_entry.id   AF-A0A614ZA78-F1
#
_cell.length_a   1.000
_cell.length_b   1.000
_cell.length_c   1.000
_cell.angle_alpha   90.00
_cell.angle_beta   90.00
_cell.angle_gamma   90.00
#
_symmetry.space_group_name_H-M   'P 1'
#
loop_
_entity.id
_entity.type
_entity.pdbx_description
1 polymer ?
#
loop_
_entity_poly.entity_id
_entity_poly.type
_entity_poly.pdbx_seq_one_letter_code
_entity_poly.pdbx_strand_id
1 'polypeptide(L)'
;MIPPEIRRSVLLQKAIKLALAGTLLTFASFSATAADPSSDTETPQPPDILLGPLFNDVQNAKLFPDQKTFADAIPNSDPLMILADYRMQRNQSGFDLRHFVDVNFTLPKAGEKYVPPAGQSLREHIDGLWPVLTRSTKNVEKWDSLLPLPESYVVPGGRFREIYYWDSYFTMLGLAESGHWDKVADMVANFGYEIDAWGHIPNGNRTYYLSRSQPPFFAFMVELLAQHEGDDALKEYLPQLQKEYAYWMEGVETLQPGQQNQRVVKLEDGSVLNRYWDDRDTPRPESWVEDIATAKSNPNRPATEIYRDLRSAAASGWDFSSRWMDNPQQLSTIRTTMIVPVDLNALLYQLEKTLARASAAAGDRAKASQYDALANARQKAIEMHLWNNKEGWYADYDLQNNKIRDQLTAAALFPLYVNAAAKDRAAKVAAAAQAHLLQPGGLATTSVKS
;
A
#
# COMPACT_ATOMS: atom_id res chain seq x y z
N MET A 1 -78.63 0.44 54.43
CA MET A 1 -78.32 0.34 55.87
C MET A 1 -76.98 -0.36 56.04
N ILE A 2 -76.34 -0.16 57.20
CA ILE A 2 -74.97 -0.59 57.58
C ILE A 2 -74.92 -2.12 57.89
N PRO A 3 -73.77 -2.82 57.75
CA PRO A 3 -73.63 -4.29 57.83
C PRO A 3 -73.44 -4.82 59.28
N PRO A 4 -73.14 -6.13 59.53
CA PRO A 4 -71.72 -6.54 59.73
C PRO A 4 -71.30 -8.05 59.48
N GLU A 5 -69.99 -8.25 59.23
CA GLU A 5 -68.96 -9.16 59.84
C GLU A 5 -68.99 -10.73 60.00
N ILE A 6 -67.86 -11.38 59.54
CA ILE A 6 -66.87 -12.30 60.24
C ILE A 6 -67.30 -13.78 60.59
N ARG A 7 -66.53 -14.91 60.51
CA ARG A 7 -65.10 -15.31 60.84
C ARG A 7 -64.57 -16.60 60.09
N ARG A 8 -63.33 -17.08 60.38
CA ARG A 8 -62.53 -18.16 59.70
C ARG A 8 -62.24 -19.46 60.51
N SER A 9 -61.74 -20.53 59.83
CA SER A 9 -60.82 -21.60 60.33
C SER A 9 -59.99 -22.27 59.18
N VAL A 10 -59.16 -23.34 59.42
CA VAL A 10 -58.06 -23.85 58.52
C VAL A 10 -57.74 -25.39 58.73
N LEU A 11 -56.85 -26.01 57.89
CA LEU A 11 -56.00 -27.27 58.06
C LEU A 11 -56.41 -28.57 57.27
N LEU A 12 -55.58 -29.58 56.89
CA LEU A 12 -54.10 -29.75 56.63
C LEU A 12 -53.67 -31.20 56.10
N GLN A 13 -52.80 -31.31 55.05
CA GLN A 13 -51.82 -32.42 54.65
C GLN A 13 -52.27 -33.89 54.27
N LYS A 14 -51.45 -34.80 53.63
CA LYS A 14 -50.47 -34.81 52.47
C LYS A 14 -49.91 -36.26 52.12
N ALA A 15 -49.25 -36.42 50.93
CA ALA A 15 -48.30 -37.49 50.45
C ALA A 15 -48.84 -38.83 49.85
N ILE A 16 -48.19 -39.67 48.98
CA ILE A 16 -47.22 -39.67 47.81
C ILE A 16 -46.82 -41.16 47.52
N LYS A 17 -46.66 -41.61 46.24
CA LYS A 17 -45.70 -42.68 45.79
C LYS A 17 -45.60 -42.83 44.24
N LEU A 18 -44.59 -43.57 43.73
CA LEU A 18 -44.03 -43.56 42.34
C LEU A 18 -44.12 -44.91 41.57
N ALA A 19 -44.11 -44.90 40.23
CA ALA A 19 -43.49 -45.91 39.33
C ALA A 19 -43.48 -45.48 37.82
N LEU A 20 -42.57 -46.03 36.99
CA LEU A 20 -42.27 -45.65 35.57
C LEU A 20 -42.86 -46.63 34.52
N ALA A 21 -43.09 -46.15 33.28
CA ALA A 21 -42.44 -46.64 32.03
C ALA A 21 -43.11 -46.09 30.73
N GLY A 22 -42.33 -45.83 29.66
CA GLY A 22 -42.86 -45.60 28.30
C GLY A 22 -42.18 -44.48 27.50
N THR A 23 -41.15 -44.81 26.71
CA THR A 23 -40.31 -43.85 25.97
C THR A 23 -40.78 -43.66 24.51
N LEU A 24 -40.88 -42.41 24.06
CA LEU A 24 -41.00 -42.07 22.63
C LEU A 24 -40.27 -40.74 22.38
N LEU A 25 -39.03 -40.81 21.89
CA LEU A 25 -38.19 -39.67 21.55
C LEU A 25 -38.30 -39.37 20.06
N THR A 26 -38.90 -38.24 19.71
CA THR A 26 -38.83 -37.67 18.37
C THR A 26 -37.47 -37.00 18.17
N PHE A 27 -36.67 -37.50 17.24
CA PHE A 27 -35.45 -36.82 16.81
C PHE A 27 -35.82 -35.59 15.98
N ALA A 28 -35.86 -34.43 16.62
CA ALA A 28 -35.76 -33.15 15.91
C ALA A 28 -34.35 -33.04 15.34
N SER A 29 -34.22 -33.14 14.02
CA SER A 29 -32.95 -32.94 13.32
C SER A 29 -32.57 -31.47 13.40
N PHE A 30 -31.76 -31.11 14.40
CA PHE A 30 -30.97 -29.89 14.32
C PHE A 30 -29.97 -30.08 13.18
N SER A 31 -30.29 -29.54 12.01
CA SER A 31 -29.29 -29.21 11.01
C SER A 31 -28.37 -28.15 11.62
N ALA A 32 -27.35 -28.61 12.32
CA ALA A 32 -26.16 -27.81 12.56
C ALA A 32 -25.61 -27.51 11.16
N THR A 33 -25.92 -26.33 10.64
CA THR A 33 -25.12 -25.71 9.59
C THR A 33 -23.71 -25.70 10.13
N ALA A 34 -22.83 -26.54 9.56
CA ALA A 34 -21.42 -26.38 9.78
C ALA A 34 -21.12 -24.93 9.45
N ALA A 35 -20.60 -24.18 10.43
CA ALA A 35 -19.96 -22.93 10.10
C ALA A 35 -18.87 -23.30 9.10
N ASP A 36 -18.88 -22.66 7.93
CA ASP A 36 -17.67 -22.63 7.12
C ASP A 36 -16.53 -22.24 8.06
N PRO A 37 -15.37 -22.92 8.00
CA PRO A 37 -14.17 -22.35 8.57
C PRO A 37 -13.87 -21.12 7.72
N SER A 38 -14.44 -19.97 8.10
CA SER A 38 -13.95 -18.68 7.68
C SER A 38 -12.46 -18.71 7.96
N SER A 39 -11.67 -18.66 6.89
CA SER A 39 -10.25 -18.46 6.99
C SER A 39 -10.05 -17.03 7.47
N ASP A 40 -10.24 -16.81 8.76
CA ASP A 40 -9.77 -15.65 9.50
C ASP A 40 -8.24 -15.75 9.54
N THR A 41 -7.62 -15.62 8.36
CA THR A 41 -6.22 -15.26 8.21
C THR A 41 -6.11 -13.83 8.71
N GLU A 42 -6.01 -13.70 10.03
CA GLU A 42 -5.87 -12.45 10.76
C GLU A 42 -4.75 -11.63 10.09
N THR A 43 -5.09 -10.46 9.56
CA THR A 43 -4.17 -9.65 8.75
C THR A 43 -2.88 -9.42 9.55
N PRO A 44 -1.70 -9.74 9.00
CA PRO A 44 -0.43 -9.65 9.71
C PRO A 44 -0.23 -8.27 10.35
N GLN A 45 -0.10 -8.24 11.67
CA GLN A 45 -0.01 -6.98 12.41
C GLN A 45 1.34 -6.29 12.19
N PRO A 46 1.35 -4.95 11.99
CA PRO A 46 2.59 -4.19 11.87
C PRO A 46 3.33 -4.11 13.21
N PRO A 47 4.67 -3.90 13.23
CA PRO A 47 5.48 -3.99 14.45
C PRO A 47 5.06 -3.04 15.56
N ASP A 48 4.54 -1.86 15.22
CA ASP A 48 4.06 -0.86 16.19
C ASP A 48 2.79 -1.29 16.93
N ILE A 49 2.01 -2.20 16.36
CA ILE A 49 0.85 -2.83 17.02
C ILE A 49 1.31 -4.11 17.73
N LEU A 50 2.04 -4.98 17.04
CA LEU A 50 2.50 -6.28 17.54
C LEU A 50 3.39 -6.17 18.80
N LEU A 51 4.25 -5.15 18.84
CA LEU A 51 5.20 -4.88 19.92
C LEU A 51 4.84 -3.59 20.70
N GLY A 52 3.76 -2.89 20.35
CA GLY A 52 3.14 -1.83 21.13
C GLY A 52 4.11 -0.86 21.83
N PRO A 53 4.05 -0.72 23.18
CA PRO A 53 4.95 0.17 23.91
C PRO A 53 6.43 -0.14 23.74
N LEU A 54 6.83 -1.42 23.61
CA LEU A 54 8.24 -1.78 23.41
C LEU A 54 8.76 -1.25 22.07
N PHE A 55 7.95 -1.30 21.01
CA PHE A 55 8.31 -0.71 19.72
C PHE A 55 8.58 0.78 19.85
N ASN A 56 7.63 1.51 20.43
CA ASN A 56 7.77 2.95 20.66
C ASN A 56 9.04 3.28 21.46
N ASP A 57 9.30 2.53 22.54
CA ASP A 57 10.40 2.83 23.46
C ASP A 57 11.77 2.55 22.80
N VAL A 58 11.90 1.46 22.02
CA VAL A 58 13.12 1.14 21.25
C VAL A 58 13.39 2.17 20.15
N GLN A 59 12.36 2.56 19.38
CA GLN A 59 12.50 3.56 18.32
C GLN A 59 12.91 4.92 18.88
N ASN A 60 12.24 5.40 19.94
CA ASN A 60 12.57 6.67 20.60
C ASN A 60 13.95 6.67 21.28
N ALA A 61 14.41 5.54 21.79
CA ALA A 61 15.76 5.39 22.34
C ALA A 61 16.86 5.45 21.26
N LYS A 62 16.51 5.36 19.97
CA LYS A 62 17.44 5.40 18.82
C LYS A 62 18.60 4.40 18.95
N LEU A 63 18.31 3.20 19.43
CA LEU A 63 19.30 2.12 19.63
C LEU A 63 20.01 1.69 18.32
N PHE A 64 19.37 1.99 17.19
CA PHE A 64 19.88 1.76 15.84
C PHE A 64 19.80 3.08 15.05
N PRO A 65 20.80 3.36 14.18
CA PRO A 65 20.86 4.63 13.43
C PRO A 65 19.81 4.74 12.32
N ASP A 66 19.26 3.61 11.84
CA ASP A 66 18.15 3.54 10.90
C ASP A 66 16.95 2.89 11.60
N GLN A 67 15.83 3.61 11.69
CA GLN A 67 14.58 3.16 12.32
C GLN A 67 14.02 1.89 11.67
N LYS A 68 14.28 1.66 10.38
CA LYS A 68 13.87 0.42 9.69
C LYS A 68 14.54 -0.83 10.30
N THR A 69 15.70 -0.69 10.94
CA THR A 69 16.43 -1.81 11.56
C THR A 69 15.58 -2.57 12.59
N PHE A 70 14.75 -1.87 13.37
CA PHE A 70 13.87 -2.50 14.35
C PHE A 70 12.46 -2.82 13.80
N ALA A 71 12.01 -2.11 12.75
CA ALA A 71 10.82 -2.51 12.00
C ALA A 71 11.02 -3.85 11.26
N ASP A 72 12.26 -4.17 10.88
CA ASP A 72 12.70 -5.43 10.27
C ASP A 72 13.19 -6.48 11.30
N ALA A 73 13.04 -6.24 12.61
CA ALA A 73 13.50 -7.17 13.65
C ALA A 73 12.49 -8.29 13.90
N ILE A 74 12.99 -9.53 13.99
CA ILE A 74 12.16 -10.73 14.20
C ILE A 74 12.13 -11.06 15.70
N PRO A 75 10.95 -11.15 16.35
CA PRO A 75 10.83 -11.63 17.73
C PRO A 75 11.33 -13.07 17.89
N ASN A 76 12.26 -13.31 18.83
CA ASN A 76 12.82 -14.64 19.11
C ASN A 76 11.83 -15.56 19.88
N SER A 77 10.72 -15.01 20.38
CA SER A 77 9.66 -15.73 21.09
C SER A 77 8.35 -14.94 21.00
N ASP A 78 7.29 -15.42 21.65
CA ASP A 78 5.95 -14.82 21.53
C ASP A 78 5.94 -13.34 21.95
N PRO A 79 5.50 -12.41 21.09
CA PRO A 79 5.39 -10.98 21.42
C PRO A 79 4.63 -10.70 22.72
N LEU A 80 3.62 -11.50 23.09
CA LEU A 80 2.91 -11.34 24.36
C LEU A 80 3.80 -11.68 25.56
N MET A 81 4.68 -12.68 25.43
CA MET A 81 5.67 -13.03 26.46
C MET A 81 6.76 -11.95 26.57
N ILE A 82 7.31 -11.51 25.44
CA ILE A 82 8.32 -10.42 25.40
C ILE A 82 7.74 -9.14 26.01
N LEU A 83 6.48 -8.79 25.72
CA LEU A 83 5.82 -7.63 26.28
C LEU A 83 5.51 -7.76 27.78
N ALA A 84 5.19 -8.97 28.26
CA ALA A 84 5.00 -9.22 29.69
C ALA A 84 6.33 -9.04 30.45
N ASP A 85 7.41 -9.62 29.93
CA ASP A 85 8.75 -9.52 30.51
C ASP A 85 9.28 -8.08 30.48
N TYR A 86 9.13 -7.38 29.34
CA TYR A 86 9.47 -5.96 29.22
C TYR A 86 8.75 -5.11 30.28
N ARG A 87 7.44 -5.33 30.49
CA ARG A 87 6.65 -4.61 31.52
C ARG A 87 7.16 -4.89 32.93
N MET A 88 7.67 -6.09 33.22
CA MET A 88 8.27 -6.44 34.50
C MET A 88 9.65 -5.80 34.70
N GLN A 89 10.48 -5.76 33.64
CA GLN A 89 11.87 -5.32 33.75
C GLN A 89 12.08 -3.81 33.60
N ARG A 90 11.31 -3.11 32.75
CA ARG A 90 11.61 -1.72 32.33
C ARG A 90 11.71 -0.66 33.44
N ASN A 91 11.14 -0.93 34.60
CA ASN A 91 11.17 -0.04 35.78
C ASN A 91 12.17 -0.51 36.87
N GLN A 92 12.92 -1.58 36.63
CA GLN A 92 13.90 -2.11 37.59
C GLN A 92 15.22 -1.33 37.51
N SER A 93 15.90 -1.23 38.65
CA SER A 93 17.24 -0.62 38.69
C SER A 93 18.23 -1.48 37.90
N GLY A 94 18.94 -0.87 36.95
CA GLY A 94 19.89 -1.57 36.08
C GLY A 94 19.29 -2.20 34.82
N PHE A 95 18.01 -1.94 34.50
CA PHE A 95 17.45 -2.35 33.21
C PHE A 95 18.18 -1.67 32.04
N ASP A 96 18.61 -2.48 31.07
CA ASP A 96 19.23 -2.02 29.82
C ASP A 96 18.37 -2.46 28.63
N LEU A 97 17.76 -1.48 27.95
CA LEU A 97 16.87 -1.74 26.81
C LEU A 97 17.61 -2.35 25.62
N ARG A 98 18.91 -2.05 25.45
CA ARG A 98 19.70 -2.57 24.34
C ARG A 98 19.99 -4.05 24.53
N HIS A 99 20.41 -4.45 25.73
CA HIS A 99 20.57 -5.86 26.09
C HIS A 99 19.23 -6.62 26.00
N PHE A 100 18.13 -6.02 26.46
CA PHE A 100 16.80 -6.62 26.32
C PHE A 100 16.44 -6.88 24.86
N VAL A 101 16.74 -5.94 23.95
CA VAL A 101 16.53 -6.12 22.50
C VAL A 101 17.45 -7.19 21.93
N ASP A 102 18.76 -7.14 22.22
CA ASP A 102 19.75 -8.10 21.70
C ASP A 102 19.46 -9.56 22.15
N VAL A 103 18.75 -9.76 23.27
CA VAL A 103 18.26 -11.08 23.73
C VAL A 103 16.95 -11.50 23.04
N ASN A 104 15.98 -10.59 22.92
CA ASN A 104 14.62 -10.92 22.51
C ASN A 104 14.36 -10.85 20.99
N PHE A 105 15.28 -10.30 20.20
CA PHE A 105 15.07 -10.09 18.76
C PHE A 105 16.27 -10.51 17.91
N THR A 106 15.99 -11.09 16.75
CA THR A 106 16.96 -11.28 15.67
C THR A 106 16.93 -10.06 14.76
N LEU A 107 18.00 -9.28 14.79
CA LEU A 107 18.17 -8.08 13.97
C LEU A 107 18.59 -8.43 12.53
N PRO A 108 18.18 -7.65 11.52
CA PRO A 108 18.40 -8.00 10.12
C PRO A 108 19.88 -7.78 9.72
N LYS A 109 20.57 -8.87 9.37
CA LYS A 109 22.02 -8.89 9.05
C LYS A 109 22.39 -7.90 7.95
N ALA A 110 23.54 -7.23 8.10
CA ALA A 110 24.11 -6.42 7.02
C ALA A 110 24.47 -7.32 5.83
N GLY A 111 24.11 -6.91 4.61
CA GLY A 111 24.49 -7.61 3.39
C GLY A 111 26.00 -7.55 3.13
N GLU A 112 26.52 -8.55 2.43
CA GLU A 112 27.92 -8.54 1.99
C GLU A 112 28.19 -7.37 1.03
N LYS A 113 29.36 -6.76 1.15
CA LYS A 113 29.78 -5.69 0.23
C LYS A 113 30.20 -6.32 -1.09
N TYR A 114 29.34 -6.22 -2.10
CA TYR A 114 29.73 -6.54 -3.47
C TYR A 114 30.80 -5.56 -3.97
N VAL A 115 31.90 -6.08 -4.51
CA VAL A 115 32.95 -5.30 -5.16
C VAL A 115 33.11 -5.85 -6.58
N PRO A 116 32.85 -5.05 -7.63
CA PRO A 116 33.01 -5.52 -9.01
C PRO A 116 34.49 -5.84 -9.31
N PRO A 117 34.79 -6.92 -10.06
CA PRO A 117 36.14 -7.20 -10.54
C PRO A 117 36.72 -6.02 -11.35
N ALA A 118 38.04 -5.83 -11.24
CA ALA A 118 38.72 -4.76 -11.97
C ALA A 118 38.57 -4.96 -13.49
N GLY A 119 38.03 -3.94 -14.17
CA GLY A 119 37.79 -3.96 -15.61
C GLY A 119 36.43 -4.52 -16.05
N GLN A 120 35.55 -4.93 -15.12
CA GLN A 120 34.18 -5.31 -15.44
C GLN A 120 33.42 -4.13 -16.09
N SER A 121 32.74 -4.38 -17.20
CA SER A 121 31.90 -3.37 -17.87
C SER A 121 30.60 -3.10 -17.12
N LEU A 122 29.94 -1.98 -17.42
CA LEU A 122 28.65 -1.63 -16.79
C LEU A 122 27.58 -2.72 -17.00
N ARG A 123 27.52 -3.34 -18.20
CA ARG A 123 26.56 -4.40 -18.50
C ARG A 123 26.85 -5.67 -17.68
N GLU A 124 28.09 -6.16 -17.73
CA GLU A 124 28.50 -7.34 -16.94
C GLU A 124 28.32 -7.12 -15.42
N HIS A 125 28.45 -5.88 -14.95
CA HIS A 125 28.18 -5.52 -13.56
C HIS A 125 26.69 -5.62 -13.21
N ILE A 126 25.80 -5.09 -14.04
CA ILE A 126 24.35 -5.17 -13.86
C ILE A 126 23.88 -6.63 -13.92
N ASP A 127 24.26 -7.37 -14.97
CA ASP A 127 23.91 -8.78 -15.14
C ASP A 127 24.40 -9.64 -13.96
N GLY A 128 25.62 -9.35 -13.48
CA GLY A 128 26.21 -10.01 -12.31
C GLY A 128 25.58 -9.63 -10.96
N LEU A 129 24.77 -8.57 -10.89
CA LEU A 129 24.07 -8.16 -9.67
C LEU A 129 22.68 -8.79 -9.51
N TRP A 130 22.03 -9.29 -10.57
CA TRP A 130 20.71 -9.90 -10.43
C TRP A 130 20.65 -11.03 -9.37
N PRO A 131 21.61 -11.98 -9.30
CA PRO A 131 21.63 -12.98 -8.23
C PRO A 131 21.87 -12.39 -6.84
N VAL A 132 22.66 -11.31 -6.74
CA VAL A 132 23.00 -10.61 -5.48
C VAL A 132 21.78 -9.86 -4.91
N LEU A 133 20.93 -9.36 -5.80
CA LEU A 133 19.70 -8.64 -5.47
C LEU A 133 18.47 -9.58 -5.38
N THR A 134 18.57 -10.83 -5.82
CA THR A 134 17.46 -11.80 -5.73
C THR A 134 17.26 -12.30 -4.30
N ARG A 135 16.01 -12.39 -3.86
CA ARG A 135 15.57 -12.99 -2.59
C ARG A 135 14.52 -14.06 -2.89
N SER A 136 14.35 -14.99 -1.95
CA SER A 136 13.27 -15.97 -1.97
C SER A 136 12.78 -16.17 -0.54
N THR A 137 11.48 -15.95 -0.32
CA THR A 137 10.86 -15.93 1.02
C THR A 137 9.56 -16.72 1.04
N LYS A 138 9.54 -17.89 0.37
CA LYS A 138 8.37 -18.80 0.32
C LYS A 138 7.84 -19.16 1.72
N ASN A 139 8.72 -19.16 2.72
CA ASN A 139 8.38 -19.17 4.14
C ASN A 139 9.13 -18.03 4.83
N VAL A 140 8.52 -17.45 5.85
CA VAL A 140 9.11 -16.44 6.75
C VAL A 140 9.04 -16.95 8.19
N GLU A 141 9.94 -16.46 9.05
CA GLU A 141 9.89 -16.81 10.47
C GLU A 141 8.62 -16.26 11.12
N LYS A 142 8.13 -16.94 12.17
CA LYS A 142 6.93 -16.48 12.88
C LYS A 142 7.18 -15.10 13.45
N TRP A 143 6.23 -14.18 13.25
CA TRP A 143 6.30 -12.77 13.66
C TRP A 143 7.37 -11.92 12.95
N ASP A 144 8.04 -12.40 11.90
CA ASP A 144 8.77 -11.52 10.98
C ASP A 144 7.78 -10.49 10.40
N SER A 145 8.25 -9.26 10.21
CA SER A 145 7.48 -8.26 9.47
C SER A 145 7.54 -8.50 7.96
N LEU A 146 8.41 -9.37 7.46
CA LEU A 146 8.48 -9.78 6.04
C LEU A 146 7.29 -10.68 5.69
N LEU A 147 6.63 -10.39 4.58
CA LEU A 147 5.52 -11.18 4.07
C LEU A 147 6.04 -12.26 3.12
N PRO A 148 5.49 -13.50 3.16
CA PRO A 148 5.92 -14.55 2.26
C PRO A 148 5.48 -14.25 0.83
N LEU A 149 6.28 -14.69 -0.14
CA LEU A 149 5.99 -14.59 -1.57
C LEU A 149 6.23 -15.94 -2.25
N PRO A 150 5.36 -16.38 -3.18
CA PRO A 150 5.42 -17.71 -3.77
C PRO A 150 6.70 -17.94 -4.57
N GLU A 151 7.23 -16.94 -5.26
CA GLU A 151 8.41 -17.05 -6.13
C GLU A 151 9.54 -16.08 -5.76
N SER A 152 10.68 -16.19 -6.45
CA SER A 152 11.83 -15.33 -6.18
C SER A 152 11.61 -13.91 -6.74
N TYR A 153 12.26 -12.92 -6.14
CA TYR A 153 12.09 -11.52 -6.53
C TYR A 153 13.39 -10.73 -6.37
N VAL A 154 13.55 -9.66 -7.16
CA VAL A 154 14.68 -8.73 -7.06
C VAL A 154 14.34 -7.57 -6.13
N VAL A 155 15.26 -7.18 -5.25
CA VAL A 155 15.12 -6.02 -4.35
C VAL A 155 15.99 -4.84 -4.81
N PRO A 156 15.62 -3.58 -4.52
CA PRO A 156 16.42 -2.41 -4.92
C PRO A 156 17.84 -2.38 -4.33
N GLY A 157 18.03 -2.97 -3.14
CA GLY A 157 19.32 -3.16 -2.49
C GLY A 157 19.59 -2.23 -1.28
N GLY A 158 20.70 -2.50 -0.59
CA GLY A 158 21.10 -1.73 0.59
C GLY A 158 20.15 -1.92 1.79
N ARG A 159 19.44 -0.85 2.17
CA ARG A 159 18.42 -0.90 3.25
C ARG A 159 17.09 -1.50 2.79
N PHE A 160 16.86 -1.56 1.48
CA PHE A 160 15.68 -2.14 0.84
C PHE A 160 15.94 -3.63 0.62
N ARG A 161 15.31 -4.48 1.45
CA ARG A 161 15.56 -5.92 1.58
C ARG A 161 14.31 -6.77 1.26
N GLU A 162 13.23 -6.09 0.95
CA GLU A 162 11.91 -6.53 0.49
C GLU A 162 11.72 -6.14 -0.99
N ILE A 163 10.74 -6.75 -1.67
CA ILE A 163 10.27 -6.27 -2.98
C ILE A 163 9.65 -4.87 -2.80
N TYR A 164 9.74 -4.02 -3.81
CA TYR A 164 9.01 -2.76 -3.89
C TYR A 164 8.22 -2.72 -5.20
N TYR A 165 6.99 -2.23 -5.16
CA TYR A 165 6.05 -2.36 -6.28
C TYR A 165 6.53 -1.67 -7.56
N TRP A 166 6.64 -0.33 -7.57
CA TRP A 166 6.94 0.39 -8.81
C TRP A 166 8.40 0.19 -9.28
N ASP A 167 9.36 0.05 -8.35
CA ASP A 167 10.76 -0.28 -8.62
C ASP A 167 10.90 -1.57 -9.43
N SER A 168 10.04 -2.54 -9.13
CA SER A 168 10.05 -3.84 -9.80
C SER A 168 9.72 -3.74 -11.28
N TYR A 169 8.84 -2.82 -11.70
CA TYR A 169 8.55 -2.68 -13.13
C TYR A 169 9.79 -2.25 -13.93
N PHE A 170 10.50 -1.23 -13.45
CA PHE A 170 11.74 -0.77 -14.08
C PHE A 170 12.86 -1.82 -14.01
N THR A 171 12.89 -2.61 -12.93
CA THR A 171 13.79 -3.77 -12.80
C THR A 171 13.45 -4.87 -13.80
N MET A 172 12.17 -5.19 -13.98
CA MET A 172 11.67 -6.18 -14.94
C MET A 172 11.95 -5.80 -16.39
N LEU A 173 11.97 -4.51 -16.74
CA LEU A 173 12.45 -4.05 -18.05
C LEU A 173 13.93 -4.44 -18.29
N GLY A 174 14.78 -4.30 -17.27
CA GLY A 174 16.19 -4.72 -17.33
C GLY A 174 16.36 -6.24 -17.38
N LEU A 175 15.56 -6.99 -16.61
CA LEU A 175 15.52 -8.46 -16.65
C LEU A 175 15.06 -8.96 -18.03
N ALA A 176 14.03 -8.36 -18.62
CA ALA A 176 13.56 -8.68 -19.96
C ALA A 176 14.63 -8.42 -21.05
N GLU A 177 15.34 -7.29 -20.97
CA GLU A 177 16.42 -6.93 -21.91
C GLU A 177 17.61 -7.90 -21.83
N SER A 178 17.92 -8.38 -20.62
CA SER A 178 18.94 -9.41 -20.36
C SER A 178 18.45 -10.86 -20.54
N GLY A 179 17.19 -11.05 -20.97
CA GLY A 179 16.61 -12.36 -21.31
C GLY A 179 16.09 -13.19 -20.12
N HIS A 180 16.05 -12.62 -18.92
CA HIS A 180 15.54 -13.23 -17.68
C HIS A 180 14.01 -13.19 -17.58
N TRP A 181 13.32 -13.69 -18.63
CA TRP A 181 11.85 -13.76 -18.67
C TRP A 181 11.26 -14.68 -17.60
N ASP A 182 12.03 -15.67 -17.11
CA ASP A 182 11.71 -16.45 -15.91
C ASP A 182 11.45 -15.53 -14.70
N LYS A 183 12.30 -14.51 -14.51
CA LYS A 183 12.20 -13.59 -13.37
C LYS A 183 11.12 -12.53 -13.57
N VAL A 184 10.86 -12.17 -14.81
CA VAL A 184 9.70 -11.32 -15.16
C VAL A 184 8.41 -12.06 -14.77
N ALA A 185 8.26 -13.33 -15.16
CA ALA A 185 7.11 -14.16 -14.79
C ALA A 185 6.99 -14.36 -13.27
N ASP A 186 8.07 -14.75 -12.58
CA ASP A 186 8.11 -14.88 -11.11
C ASP A 186 7.62 -13.60 -10.41
N MET A 187 8.04 -12.42 -10.88
CA MET A 187 7.65 -11.15 -10.27
C MET A 187 6.18 -10.78 -10.57
N VAL A 188 5.66 -11.04 -11.78
CA VAL A 188 4.21 -10.87 -12.06
C VAL A 188 3.38 -11.83 -11.18
N ALA A 189 3.80 -13.09 -11.05
CA ALA A 189 3.12 -14.08 -10.21
C ALA A 189 3.12 -13.68 -8.73
N ASN A 190 4.24 -13.16 -8.23
CA ASN A 190 4.34 -12.60 -6.88
C ASN A 190 3.34 -11.44 -6.68
N PHE A 191 3.30 -10.45 -7.57
CA PHE A 191 2.36 -9.33 -7.45
C PHE A 191 0.89 -9.75 -7.58
N GLY A 192 0.59 -10.72 -8.45
CA GLY A 192 -0.74 -11.35 -8.51
C GLY A 192 -1.14 -12.01 -7.19
N TYR A 193 -0.20 -12.70 -6.53
CA TYR A 193 -0.40 -13.25 -5.20
C TYR A 193 -0.62 -12.16 -4.13
N GLU A 194 0.12 -11.05 -4.14
CA GLU A 194 -0.09 -9.94 -3.18
C GLU A 194 -1.52 -9.36 -3.31
N ILE A 195 -1.99 -9.17 -4.55
CA ILE A 195 -3.36 -8.75 -4.87
C ILE A 195 -4.39 -9.75 -4.32
N ASP A 196 -4.15 -11.05 -4.48
CA ASP A 196 -5.07 -12.09 -4.02
C ASP A 196 -5.07 -12.27 -2.50
N ALA A 197 -3.92 -12.12 -1.84
CA ALA A 197 -3.74 -12.31 -0.41
C ALA A 197 -4.17 -11.09 0.44
N TRP A 198 -3.94 -9.87 -0.05
CA TRP A 198 -4.12 -8.62 0.72
C TRP A 198 -5.03 -7.58 0.04
N GLY A 199 -5.62 -7.93 -1.11
CA GLY A 199 -6.56 -7.09 -1.86
C GLY A 199 -5.90 -6.01 -2.73
N HIS A 200 -4.60 -5.77 -2.54
CA HIS A 200 -3.79 -4.81 -3.28
C HIS A 200 -2.31 -5.19 -3.17
N ILE A 201 -1.48 -4.64 -4.06
CA ILE A 201 -0.03 -4.71 -3.94
C ILE A 201 0.41 -3.70 -2.88
N PRO A 202 1.03 -4.11 -1.75
CA PRO A 202 1.56 -3.19 -0.75
C PRO A 202 2.76 -2.41 -1.31
N ASN A 203 3.17 -1.33 -0.62
CA ASN A 203 4.37 -0.55 -0.97
C ASN A 203 5.62 -1.44 -1.20
N GLY A 204 5.74 -2.48 -0.36
CA GLY A 204 6.62 -3.62 -0.49
C GLY A 204 6.14 -4.76 0.42
N ASN A 205 6.76 -5.96 0.35
CA ASN A 205 6.27 -7.15 1.06
C ASN A 205 6.60 -7.14 2.58
N ARG A 206 6.13 -6.12 3.32
CA ARG A 206 6.27 -5.96 4.78
C ARG A 206 4.93 -5.64 5.45
N THR A 207 4.69 -6.12 6.67
CA THR A 207 3.45 -5.90 7.44
C THR A 207 3.14 -4.41 7.68
N TYR A 208 4.18 -3.58 7.87
CA TYR A 208 4.04 -2.13 8.02
C TYR A 208 3.74 -1.37 6.71
N TYR A 209 3.77 -2.06 5.56
CA TYR A 209 3.37 -1.55 4.26
C TYR A 209 1.96 -1.98 3.83
N LEU A 210 1.31 -2.94 4.49
CA LEU A 210 -0.07 -3.38 4.18
C LEU A 210 -1.13 -2.27 4.26
N SER A 211 -0.81 -1.11 4.82
CA SER A 211 -1.71 0.05 4.89
C SER A 211 -1.71 0.93 3.63
N ARG A 212 -0.90 0.62 2.62
CA ARG A 212 -0.79 1.41 1.39
C ARG A 212 -0.17 0.64 0.23
N SER A 213 -0.55 1.02 -0.98
CA SER A 213 0.14 0.61 -2.20
C SER A 213 1.34 1.53 -2.54
N GLN A 214 1.70 1.54 -3.82
CA GLN A 214 2.67 2.40 -4.51
C GLN A 214 2.07 2.84 -5.86
N PRO A 215 2.78 3.58 -6.74
CA PRO A 215 2.30 3.87 -8.09
C PRO A 215 1.92 2.59 -8.86
N PRO A 216 0.70 2.49 -9.45
CA PRO A 216 0.18 1.23 -9.95
C PRO A 216 0.79 0.84 -11.31
N PHE A 217 1.80 -0.02 -11.27
CA PHE A 217 2.52 -0.51 -12.45
C PHE A 217 2.19 -1.96 -12.86
N PHE A 218 1.33 -2.70 -12.13
CA PHE A 218 1.01 -4.10 -12.42
C PHE A 218 0.40 -4.29 -13.82
N ALA A 219 -0.41 -3.34 -14.28
CA ALA A 219 -0.85 -3.28 -15.68
C ALA A 219 0.31 -3.33 -16.68
N PHE A 220 1.34 -2.51 -16.47
CA PHE A 220 2.53 -2.46 -17.34
C PHE A 220 3.41 -3.71 -17.18
N MET A 221 3.44 -4.33 -16.00
CA MET A 221 4.14 -5.60 -15.74
C MET A 221 3.50 -6.76 -16.52
N VAL A 222 2.16 -6.86 -16.50
CA VAL A 222 1.41 -7.85 -17.29
C VAL A 222 1.54 -7.54 -18.79
N GLU A 223 1.49 -6.28 -19.21
CA GLU A 223 1.73 -5.89 -20.61
C GLU A 223 3.17 -6.18 -21.07
N LEU A 224 4.16 -6.11 -20.19
CA LEU A 224 5.55 -6.51 -20.47
C LEU A 224 5.64 -8.02 -20.66
N LEU A 225 5.09 -8.82 -19.74
CA LEU A 225 5.06 -10.29 -19.86
C LEU A 225 4.33 -10.73 -21.14
N ALA A 226 3.25 -10.04 -21.50
CA ALA A 226 2.50 -10.25 -22.74
C ALA A 226 3.29 -9.94 -24.04
N GLN A 227 4.46 -9.30 -23.97
CA GLN A 227 5.37 -9.19 -25.12
C GLN A 227 6.10 -10.51 -25.42
N HIS A 228 6.26 -11.35 -24.40
CA HIS A 228 6.89 -12.68 -24.49
C HIS A 228 5.85 -13.79 -24.65
N GLU A 229 4.76 -13.73 -23.88
CA GLU A 229 3.73 -14.78 -23.80
C GLU A 229 2.46 -14.47 -24.60
N GLY A 230 2.38 -13.30 -25.22
CA GLY A 230 1.21 -12.84 -25.96
C GLY A 230 0.00 -12.55 -25.06
N ASP A 231 -1.19 -12.62 -25.63
CA ASP A 231 -2.44 -12.30 -24.91
C ASP A 231 -2.83 -13.36 -23.86
N ASP A 232 -2.08 -14.46 -23.71
CA ASP A 232 -2.31 -15.46 -22.65
C ASP A 232 -2.06 -14.87 -21.25
N ALA A 233 -0.94 -14.18 -21.04
CA ALA A 233 -0.63 -13.46 -19.80
C ALA A 233 -1.72 -12.42 -19.44
N LEU A 234 -2.27 -11.72 -20.44
CA LEU A 234 -3.36 -10.75 -20.22
C LEU A 234 -4.65 -11.41 -19.74
N LYS A 235 -4.96 -12.61 -20.22
CA LYS A 235 -6.14 -13.37 -19.77
C LYS A 235 -5.92 -13.98 -18.38
N GLU A 236 -4.71 -14.47 -18.11
CA GLU A 236 -4.33 -15.07 -16.84
C GLU A 236 -4.44 -14.07 -15.68
N TYR A 237 -3.85 -12.88 -15.83
CA TYR A 237 -3.83 -11.85 -14.78
C TYR A 237 -5.02 -10.86 -14.82
N LEU A 238 -6.00 -11.07 -15.71
CA LEU A 238 -7.23 -10.26 -15.77
C LEU A 238 -7.97 -10.19 -14.42
N PRO A 239 -8.11 -11.27 -13.62
CA PRO A 239 -8.76 -11.20 -12.31
C PRO A 239 -8.03 -10.27 -11.33
N GLN A 240 -6.70 -10.32 -11.30
CA GLN A 240 -5.89 -9.51 -10.41
C GLN A 240 -5.86 -8.04 -10.86
N LEU A 241 -5.80 -7.76 -12.17
CA LEU A 241 -5.99 -6.41 -12.71
C LEU A 241 -7.36 -5.83 -12.32
N GLN A 242 -8.43 -6.64 -12.34
CA GLN A 242 -9.77 -6.22 -11.92
C GLN A 242 -9.83 -5.94 -10.41
N LYS A 243 -9.15 -6.75 -9.58
CA LYS A 243 -9.10 -6.57 -8.12
C LYS A 243 -8.27 -5.35 -7.70
N GLU A 244 -7.11 -5.11 -8.33
CA GLU A 244 -6.32 -3.90 -8.08
C GLU A 244 -7.11 -2.64 -8.47
N TYR A 245 -7.79 -2.65 -9.62
CA TYR A 245 -8.67 -1.53 -10.02
C TYR A 245 -9.79 -1.31 -8.99
N ALA A 246 -10.38 -2.37 -8.42
CA ALA A 246 -11.38 -2.25 -7.36
C ALA A 246 -10.82 -1.62 -6.07
N TYR A 247 -9.57 -1.90 -5.69
CA TYR A 247 -8.88 -1.23 -4.56
C TYR A 247 -8.70 0.27 -4.81
N TRP A 248 -8.25 0.65 -6.02
CA TRP A 248 -8.10 2.07 -6.36
C TRP A 248 -9.43 2.81 -6.40
N MET A 249 -10.50 2.15 -6.84
CA MET A 249 -11.84 2.72 -7.00
C MET A 249 -12.78 2.49 -5.80
N GLU A 250 -12.24 2.10 -4.65
CA GLU A 250 -13.03 1.75 -3.45
C GLU A 250 -13.98 2.87 -3.01
N GLY A 251 -15.27 2.53 -2.92
CA GLY A 251 -16.33 3.46 -2.50
C GLY A 251 -16.76 4.52 -3.52
N VAL A 252 -16.34 4.42 -4.79
CA VAL A 252 -16.79 5.35 -5.86
C VAL A 252 -18.32 5.39 -6.03
N GLU A 253 -19.00 4.27 -5.82
CA GLU A 253 -20.45 4.10 -6.05
C GLU A 253 -21.33 4.98 -5.16
N THR A 254 -20.90 5.27 -3.93
CA THR A 254 -21.65 6.11 -2.98
C THR A 254 -21.18 7.57 -2.99
N LEU A 255 -20.06 7.87 -3.65
CA LEU A 255 -19.39 9.16 -3.59
C LEU A 255 -20.15 10.23 -4.39
N GLN A 256 -20.41 11.38 -3.75
CA GLN A 256 -21.08 12.53 -4.39
C GLN A 256 -20.05 13.53 -4.96
N PRO A 257 -20.43 14.38 -5.92
CA PRO A 257 -19.57 15.46 -6.42
C PRO A 257 -19.05 16.36 -5.27
N GLY A 258 -17.79 16.75 -5.36
CA GLY A 258 -17.07 17.51 -4.32
C GLY A 258 -16.53 16.67 -3.15
N GLN A 259 -16.72 15.35 -3.15
CA GLN A 259 -16.29 14.47 -2.05
C GLN A 259 -15.04 13.65 -2.41
N GLN A 260 -14.40 13.11 -1.37
CA GLN A 260 -13.31 12.14 -1.47
C GLN A 260 -13.57 10.97 -0.52
N ASN A 261 -13.21 9.76 -0.92
CA ASN A 261 -13.18 8.58 -0.06
C ASN A 261 -11.88 7.81 -0.31
N GLN A 262 -11.05 7.65 0.73
CA GLN A 262 -9.73 7.00 0.64
C GLN A 262 -8.94 7.49 -0.61
N ARG A 263 -8.78 6.61 -1.60
CA ARG A 263 -8.05 6.75 -2.87
C ARG A 263 -8.85 7.45 -3.98
N VAL A 264 -10.17 7.61 -3.82
CA VAL A 264 -11.09 8.16 -4.84
C VAL A 264 -11.45 9.61 -4.55
N VAL A 265 -11.50 10.42 -5.60
CA VAL A 265 -11.90 11.83 -5.59
C VAL A 265 -12.96 12.02 -6.67
N LYS A 266 -14.08 12.64 -6.33
CA LYS A 266 -15.11 13.05 -7.30
C LYS A 266 -15.23 14.56 -7.26
N LEU A 267 -14.79 15.22 -8.33
CA LEU A 267 -14.82 16.67 -8.44
C LEU A 267 -16.26 17.20 -8.57
N GLU A 268 -16.45 18.52 -8.45
CA GLU A 268 -17.77 19.16 -8.47
C GLU A 268 -18.54 18.95 -9.79
N ASP A 269 -17.82 18.79 -10.91
CA ASP A 269 -18.38 18.46 -12.23
C ASP A 269 -18.76 16.97 -12.39
N GLY A 270 -18.48 16.14 -11.38
CA GLY A 270 -18.68 14.70 -11.40
C GLY A 270 -17.50 13.89 -11.96
N SER A 271 -16.40 14.55 -12.40
CA SER A 271 -15.18 13.87 -12.85
C SER A 271 -14.59 13.02 -11.72
N VAL A 272 -14.33 11.74 -11.99
CA VAL A 272 -13.69 10.83 -11.04
C VAL A 272 -12.19 10.74 -11.34
N LEU A 273 -11.38 11.00 -10.32
CA LEU A 273 -9.93 10.88 -10.32
C LEU A 273 -9.50 10.20 -9.01
N ASN A 274 -8.22 9.90 -8.88
CA ASN A 274 -7.67 9.24 -7.70
C ASN A 274 -6.54 10.04 -7.06
N ARG A 275 -6.31 9.78 -5.77
CA ARG A 275 -5.21 10.32 -4.97
C ARG A 275 -4.47 9.20 -4.22
N TYR A 276 -3.23 9.45 -3.84
CA TYR A 276 -2.52 8.57 -2.92
C TYR A 276 -3.12 8.69 -1.51
N TRP A 277 -3.28 7.54 -0.85
CA TRP A 277 -3.88 7.44 0.47
C TRP A 277 -3.36 6.17 1.18
N ASP A 278 -2.80 6.33 2.38
CA ASP A 278 -2.54 5.22 3.32
C ASP A 278 -3.69 5.12 4.31
N ASP A 279 -4.10 3.90 4.67
CA ASP A 279 -5.25 3.63 5.52
C ASP A 279 -5.00 3.86 7.03
N ARG A 280 -3.76 4.16 7.44
CA ARG A 280 -3.37 4.56 8.82
C ARG A 280 -2.95 6.03 8.92
N ASP A 281 -3.12 6.60 10.11
CA ASP A 281 -2.73 7.97 10.49
C ASP A 281 -1.82 7.99 11.74
N THR A 282 -1.02 6.94 11.93
CA THR A 282 0.03 6.84 12.95
C THR A 282 1.41 7.12 12.34
N PRO A 283 2.48 7.35 13.12
CA PRO A 283 3.83 7.39 12.56
C PRO A 283 4.17 6.10 11.78
N ARG A 284 5.02 6.19 10.76
CA ARG A 284 5.53 5.02 10.03
C ARG A 284 6.48 4.19 10.90
N PRO A 285 6.30 2.87 11.07
CA PRO A 285 7.22 2.03 11.85
C PRO A 285 8.69 2.16 11.42
N GLU A 286 8.92 2.22 10.10
CA GLU A 286 10.23 2.36 9.46
C GLU A 286 10.83 3.78 9.51
N SER A 287 10.14 4.77 10.09
CA SER A 287 10.55 6.18 10.20
C SER A 287 9.90 6.87 11.42
N TRP A 288 9.83 6.14 12.54
CA TRP A 288 8.96 6.47 13.67
C TRP A 288 9.29 7.80 14.33
N VAL A 289 10.57 8.04 14.65
CA VAL A 289 11.01 9.30 15.28
C VAL A 289 11.03 10.49 14.31
N GLU A 290 11.25 10.27 13.02
CA GLU A 290 11.22 11.31 11.99
C GLU A 290 9.80 11.84 11.78
N ASP A 291 8.82 10.93 11.69
CA ASP A 291 7.41 11.29 11.56
C ASP A 291 6.92 12.03 12.81
N ILE A 292 7.20 11.52 14.02
CA ILE A 292 6.86 12.18 15.29
C ILE A 292 7.49 13.58 15.38
N ALA A 293 8.77 13.73 15.02
CA ALA A 293 9.44 15.02 15.01
C ALA A 293 8.80 15.99 14.00
N THR A 294 8.42 15.49 12.81
CA THR A 294 7.76 16.26 11.76
C THR A 294 6.40 16.77 12.23
N ALA A 295 5.54 15.91 12.78
CA ALA A 295 4.26 16.32 13.34
C ALA A 295 4.43 17.33 14.49
N LYS A 296 5.38 17.08 15.41
CA LYS A 296 5.68 17.99 16.53
C LYS A 296 6.16 19.37 16.09
N SER A 297 6.78 19.49 14.91
CA SER A 297 7.26 20.77 14.36
C SER A 297 6.15 21.69 13.84
N ASN A 298 4.92 21.19 13.66
CA ASN A 298 3.77 21.98 13.21
C ASN A 298 2.53 21.71 14.08
N PRO A 299 2.46 22.29 15.30
CA PRO A 299 1.31 22.12 16.19
C PRO A 299 0.01 22.78 15.68
N ASN A 300 0.05 23.50 14.56
CA ASN A 300 -1.13 24.12 13.95
C ASN A 300 -1.98 23.14 13.12
N ARG A 301 -1.50 21.90 12.92
CA ARG A 301 -2.24 20.81 12.27
C ARG A 301 -2.35 19.60 13.20
N PRO A 302 -3.45 18.84 13.15
CA PRO A 302 -3.54 17.55 13.82
C PRO A 302 -2.40 16.63 13.38
N ALA A 303 -1.72 16.01 14.35
CA ALA A 303 -0.60 15.11 14.07
C ALA A 303 -1.01 13.94 13.15
N THR A 304 -2.23 13.43 13.30
CA THR A 304 -2.83 12.38 12.45
C THR A 304 -2.94 12.77 10.99
N GLU A 305 -3.25 14.03 10.66
CA GLU A 305 -3.25 14.50 9.26
C GLU A 305 -1.83 14.49 8.70
N ILE A 306 -0.86 15.02 9.45
CA ILE A 306 0.55 15.02 9.03
C ILE A 306 1.03 13.58 8.81
N TYR A 307 0.73 12.65 9.73
CA TYR A 307 1.07 11.24 9.59
C TYR A 307 0.41 10.60 8.35
N ARG A 308 -0.89 10.87 8.11
CA ARG A 308 -1.62 10.41 6.91
C ARG A 308 -0.97 10.92 5.63
N ASP A 309 -0.58 12.19 5.58
CA ASP A 309 0.06 12.81 4.41
C ASP A 309 1.50 12.31 4.18
N LEU A 310 2.28 12.09 5.24
CA LEU A 310 3.63 11.48 5.17
C LEU A 310 3.55 10.05 4.62
N ARG A 311 2.62 9.24 5.14
CA ARG A 311 2.36 7.87 4.66
C ARG A 311 1.85 7.85 3.22
N SER A 312 0.96 8.77 2.86
CA SER A 312 0.44 8.89 1.50
C SER A 312 1.49 9.38 0.51
N ALA A 313 2.50 10.14 0.97
CA ALA A 313 3.68 10.46 0.15
C ALA A 313 4.56 9.22 -0.08
N ALA A 314 4.74 8.36 0.93
CA ALA A 314 5.40 7.05 0.71
C ALA A 314 4.59 6.16 -0.25
N ALA A 315 3.25 6.21 -0.19
CA ALA A 315 2.36 5.56 -1.17
C ALA A 315 2.48 6.15 -2.60
N SER A 316 3.01 7.37 -2.75
CA SER A 316 3.29 7.97 -4.05
C SER A 316 4.64 7.55 -4.65
N GLY A 317 5.53 6.93 -3.88
CA GLY A 317 6.94 6.71 -4.26
C GLY A 317 7.81 7.99 -4.26
N TRP A 318 7.24 9.13 -3.85
CA TRP A 318 7.90 10.44 -3.80
C TRP A 318 7.97 10.97 -2.35
N ASP A 319 8.41 10.14 -1.40
CA ASP A 319 8.73 10.53 -0.02
C ASP A 319 10.19 11.01 0.11
N PHE A 320 10.48 12.32 0.12
CA PHE A 320 9.57 13.47 0.11
C PHE A 320 9.92 14.47 -0.99
N SER A 321 8.95 15.31 -1.35
CA SER A 321 9.07 16.26 -2.44
C SER A 321 8.27 17.53 -2.16
N SER A 322 8.84 18.67 -2.57
CA SER A 322 8.18 19.98 -2.60
C SER A 322 6.83 19.96 -3.31
N ARG A 323 6.64 19.03 -4.26
CA ARG A 323 5.37 18.72 -4.95
C ARG A 323 4.18 18.66 -3.99
N TRP A 324 4.37 18.04 -2.83
CA TRP A 324 3.33 17.75 -1.84
C TRP A 324 3.18 18.82 -0.74
N MET A 325 4.02 19.86 -0.76
CA MET A 325 4.22 20.78 0.37
C MET A 325 3.71 22.18 0.03
N ASP A 326 3.16 22.90 1.01
CA ASP A 326 2.87 24.34 0.85
C ASP A 326 4.13 25.20 1.03
N ASN A 327 5.04 24.77 1.89
CA ASN A 327 6.38 25.36 2.03
C ASN A 327 7.44 24.30 1.68
N PRO A 328 8.17 24.44 0.56
CA PRO A 328 9.16 23.45 0.10
C PRO A 328 10.33 23.23 1.08
N GLN A 329 10.49 24.10 2.09
CA GLN A 329 11.54 24.03 3.11
C GLN A 329 11.03 23.44 4.45
N GLN A 330 9.76 23.05 4.55
CA GLN A 330 9.15 22.56 5.81
C GLN A 330 8.26 21.34 5.55
N LEU A 331 8.80 20.14 5.77
CA LEU A 331 8.11 18.86 5.54
C LEU A 331 6.77 18.76 6.27
N SER A 332 6.62 19.39 7.43
CA SER A 332 5.37 19.42 8.20
C SER A 332 4.23 20.25 7.56
N THR A 333 4.47 20.84 6.39
CA THR A 333 3.46 21.42 5.49
C THR A 333 3.03 20.48 4.35
N ILE A 334 3.44 19.21 4.40
CA ILE A 334 3.02 18.17 3.45
C ILE A 334 1.52 17.89 3.54
N ARG A 335 0.82 17.87 2.40
CA ARG A 335 -0.64 17.65 2.32
C ARG A 335 -1.04 16.77 1.15
N THR A 336 -0.32 15.67 0.97
CA THR A 336 -0.45 14.71 -0.15
C THR A 336 -1.90 14.29 -0.43
N THR A 337 -2.70 14.07 0.61
CA THR A 337 -4.11 13.64 0.47
C THR A 337 -5.05 14.74 -0.05
N MET A 338 -4.61 16.00 -0.06
CA MET A 338 -5.34 17.14 -0.65
C MET A 338 -4.88 17.45 -2.08
N ILE A 339 -4.09 16.58 -2.70
CA ILE A 339 -3.54 16.74 -4.05
C ILE A 339 -3.95 15.53 -4.91
N VAL A 340 -4.52 15.78 -6.08
CA VAL A 340 -4.84 14.76 -7.10
C VAL A 340 -3.64 14.63 -8.04
N PRO A 341 -2.87 13.52 -7.99
CA PRO A 341 -1.61 13.41 -8.71
C PRO A 341 -1.81 13.12 -10.20
N VAL A 342 -1.05 13.81 -11.06
CA VAL A 342 -1.14 13.59 -12.51
C VAL A 342 -0.56 12.25 -12.97
N ASP A 343 0.49 11.78 -12.32
CA ASP A 343 1.10 10.47 -12.54
C ASP A 343 0.16 9.33 -12.16
N LEU A 344 -0.42 9.34 -10.95
CA LEU A 344 -1.38 8.31 -10.54
C LEU A 344 -2.54 8.17 -11.53
N ASN A 345 -3.11 9.30 -11.98
CA ASN A 345 -4.25 9.27 -12.90
C ASN A 345 -3.85 8.85 -14.32
N ALA A 346 -2.62 9.14 -14.77
CA ALA A 346 -2.09 8.58 -16.00
C ALA A 346 -1.85 7.05 -15.89
N LEU A 347 -1.32 6.55 -14.77
CA LEU A 347 -1.13 5.11 -14.55
C LEU A 347 -2.48 4.36 -14.50
N LEU A 348 -3.49 4.92 -13.83
CA LEU A 348 -4.84 4.34 -13.80
C LEU A 348 -5.55 4.40 -15.16
N TYR A 349 -5.24 5.39 -16.01
CA TYR A 349 -5.67 5.37 -17.41
C TYR A 349 -5.06 4.16 -18.14
N GLN A 350 -3.77 3.86 -17.95
CA GLN A 350 -3.18 2.66 -18.54
C GLN A 350 -3.79 1.38 -17.98
N LEU A 351 -4.09 1.31 -16.67
CA LEU A 351 -4.79 0.17 -16.09
C LEU A 351 -6.18 -0.04 -16.73
N GLU A 352 -6.97 1.02 -16.93
CA GLU A 352 -8.26 0.95 -17.65
C GLU A 352 -8.09 0.51 -19.11
N LYS A 353 -7.06 1.00 -19.82
CA LYS A 353 -6.73 0.56 -21.18
C LYS A 353 -6.29 -0.91 -21.24
N THR A 354 -5.52 -1.36 -20.26
CA THR A 354 -5.05 -2.75 -20.14
C THR A 354 -6.22 -3.68 -19.84
N LEU A 355 -7.10 -3.29 -18.91
CA LEU A 355 -8.34 -4.00 -18.60
C LEU A 355 -9.26 -4.12 -19.81
N ALA A 356 -9.36 -3.07 -20.65
CA ALA A 356 -10.12 -3.13 -21.91
C ALA A 356 -9.52 -4.16 -22.88
N ARG A 357 -8.19 -4.13 -23.08
CA ARG A 357 -7.45 -5.09 -23.93
C ARG A 357 -7.60 -6.52 -23.42
N ALA A 358 -7.31 -6.77 -22.14
CA ALA A 358 -7.38 -8.08 -21.51
C ALA A 358 -8.81 -8.66 -21.52
N SER A 359 -9.83 -7.83 -21.27
CA SER A 359 -11.24 -8.25 -21.39
C SER A 359 -11.59 -8.63 -22.83
N ALA A 360 -11.10 -7.89 -23.83
CA ALA A 360 -11.31 -8.23 -25.24
C ALA A 360 -10.59 -9.54 -25.65
N ALA A 361 -9.38 -9.77 -25.15
CA ALA A 361 -8.63 -11.01 -25.34
C ALA A 361 -9.33 -12.23 -24.69
N ALA A 362 -9.94 -12.03 -23.53
CA ALA A 362 -10.78 -13.03 -22.85
C ALA A 362 -12.16 -13.23 -23.52
N GLY A 363 -12.50 -12.46 -24.56
CA GLY A 363 -13.77 -12.54 -25.29
C GLY A 363 -14.91 -11.68 -24.71
N ASP A 364 -14.72 -11.02 -23.57
CA ASP A 364 -15.71 -10.15 -22.94
C ASP A 364 -15.71 -8.74 -23.57
N ARG A 365 -16.40 -8.64 -24.71
CA ARG A 365 -16.59 -7.37 -25.44
C ARG A 365 -17.37 -6.32 -24.65
N ALA A 366 -18.20 -6.73 -23.69
CA ALA A 366 -19.00 -5.81 -22.89
C ALA A 366 -18.12 -5.11 -21.85
N LYS A 367 -17.35 -5.86 -21.05
CA LYS A 367 -16.34 -5.29 -20.14
C LYS A 367 -15.28 -4.50 -20.89
N ALA A 368 -14.82 -4.97 -22.05
CA ALA A 368 -13.86 -4.21 -22.87
C ALA A 368 -14.38 -2.80 -23.20
N SER A 369 -15.63 -2.72 -23.66
CA SER A 369 -16.28 -1.44 -23.99
C SER A 369 -16.52 -0.57 -22.75
N GLN A 370 -16.80 -1.17 -21.59
CA GLN A 370 -16.96 -0.47 -20.31
C GLN A 370 -15.64 0.15 -19.84
N TYR A 371 -14.53 -0.60 -19.87
CA TYR A 371 -13.21 -0.09 -19.48
C TYR A 371 -12.68 0.96 -20.47
N ASP A 372 -12.95 0.82 -21.77
CA ASP A 372 -12.68 1.88 -22.73
C ASP A 372 -13.48 3.16 -22.44
N ALA A 373 -14.74 3.05 -22.01
CA ALA A 373 -15.52 4.22 -21.61
C ALA A 373 -14.95 4.90 -20.34
N LEU A 374 -14.47 4.13 -19.38
CA LEU A 374 -13.79 4.62 -18.17
C LEU A 374 -12.48 5.33 -18.52
N ALA A 375 -11.60 4.70 -19.32
CA ALA A 375 -10.36 5.32 -19.81
C ALA A 375 -10.62 6.63 -20.56
N ASN A 376 -11.63 6.67 -21.42
CA ASN A 376 -12.03 7.89 -22.14
C ASN A 376 -12.58 8.98 -21.20
N ALA A 377 -13.22 8.62 -20.08
CA ALA A 377 -13.65 9.59 -19.07
C ALA A 377 -12.45 10.12 -18.27
N ARG A 378 -11.54 9.25 -17.85
CA ARG A 378 -10.32 9.63 -17.13
C ARG A 378 -9.39 10.51 -17.96
N GLN A 379 -9.21 10.19 -19.26
CA GLN A 379 -8.44 11.03 -20.18
C GLN A 379 -9.02 12.45 -20.24
N LYS A 380 -10.34 12.61 -20.36
CA LYS A 380 -10.99 13.92 -20.33
C LYS A 380 -10.78 14.65 -19.01
N ALA A 381 -10.84 13.94 -17.89
CA ALA A 381 -10.60 14.52 -16.57
C ALA A 381 -9.13 14.96 -16.38
N ILE A 382 -8.15 14.19 -16.88
CA ILE A 382 -6.74 14.61 -16.94
C ILE A 382 -6.58 15.87 -17.80
N GLU A 383 -7.18 15.87 -18.99
CA GLU A 383 -7.11 16.99 -19.93
C GLU A 383 -7.82 18.26 -19.43
N MET A 384 -8.79 18.14 -18.53
CA MET A 384 -9.53 19.27 -17.95
C MET A 384 -8.92 19.78 -16.63
N HIS A 385 -8.58 18.87 -15.72
CA HIS A 385 -8.25 19.20 -14.33
C HIS A 385 -6.77 19.05 -13.98
N LEU A 386 -5.95 18.45 -14.85
CA LEU A 386 -4.53 18.22 -14.60
C LEU A 386 -3.62 18.92 -15.64
N TRP A 387 -4.18 19.83 -16.45
CA TRP A 387 -3.45 20.63 -17.44
C TRP A 387 -3.41 22.12 -17.07
N ASN A 388 -2.26 22.63 -16.65
CA ASN A 388 -2.10 24.05 -16.37
C ASN A 388 -1.96 24.84 -17.68
N ASN A 389 -3.07 25.40 -18.16
CA ASN A 389 -3.08 26.16 -19.43
C ASN A 389 -2.30 27.49 -19.38
N LYS A 390 -2.04 28.04 -18.18
CA LYS A 390 -1.27 29.28 -18.00
C LYS A 390 0.23 29.01 -18.18
N GLU A 391 0.74 27.94 -17.57
CA GLU A 391 2.15 27.58 -17.63
C GLU A 391 2.50 26.69 -18.84
N GLY A 392 1.53 25.93 -19.37
CA GLY A 392 1.71 25.08 -20.55
C GLY A 392 2.25 23.68 -20.26
N TRP A 393 1.98 23.13 -19.08
CA TRP A 393 2.34 21.75 -18.71
C TRP A 393 1.24 21.06 -17.90
N TYR A 394 1.29 19.73 -17.82
CA TYR A 394 0.49 18.99 -16.86
C TYR A 394 1.00 19.22 -15.43
N ALA A 395 0.09 19.25 -14.46
CA ALA A 395 0.38 19.44 -13.04
C ALA A 395 -0.75 18.83 -12.20
N ASP A 396 -0.49 18.62 -10.91
CA ASP A 396 -1.46 18.06 -9.97
C ASP A 396 -2.59 19.06 -9.65
N TYR A 397 -3.78 18.57 -9.28
CA TYR A 397 -4.90 19.40 -8.84
C TYR A 397 -4.94 19.54 -7.32
N ASP A 398 -5.20 20.76 -6.84
CA ASP A 398 -5.27 21.13 -5.43
C ASP A 398 -6.74 21.16 -4.96
N LEU A 399 -7.13 20.16 -4.16
CA LEU A 399 -8.50 19.99 -3.66
C LEU A 399 -8.90 21.00 -2.58
N GLN A 400 -7.93 21.65 -1.93
CA GLN A 400 -8.22 22.65 -0.92
C GLN A 400 -8.52 24.02 -1.55
N ASN A 401 -7.86 24.30 -2.68
CA ASN A 401 -7.94 25.58 -3.38
C ASN A 401 -8.75 25.51 -4.70
N ASN A 402 -9.31 24.35 -5.03
CA ASN A 402 -10.04 24.05 -6.27
C ASN A 402 -9.33 24.56 -7.54
N LYS A 403 -8.02 24.29 -7.65
CA LYS A 403 -7.19 24.79 -8.77
C LYS A 403 -6.11 23.79 -9.18
N ILE A 404 -5.68 23.89 -10.43
CA ILE A 404 -4.47 23.21 -10.92
C ILE A 404 -3.25 23.88 -10.27
N ARG A 405 -2.27 23.10 -9.81
CA ARG A 405 -1.01 23.62 -9.23
C ARG A 405 -0.12 24.18 -10.34
N ASP A 406 0.72 25.16 -9.98
CA ASP A 406 1.64 25.81 -10.92
C ASP A 406 2.98 25.05 -11.08
N GLN A 407 3.37 24.22 -10.10
CA GLN A 407 4.69 23.59 -10.04
C GLN A 407 4.89 22.53 -11.13
N LEU A 408 5.89 22.73 -11.99
CA LEU A 408 6.41 21.69 -12.87
C LEU A 408 7.23 20.64 -12.08
N THR A 409 6.91 19.37 -12.29
CA THR A 409 7.69 18.21 -11.84
C THR A 409 7.80 17.18 -12.97
N ALA A 410 8.71 16.21 -12.84
CA ALA A 410 8.84 15.13 -13.82
C ALA A 410 7.56 14.29 -13.99
N ALA A 411 6.62 14.33 -13.04
CA ALA A 411 5.31 13.68 -13.16
C ALA A 411 4.48 14.22 -14.35
N ALA A 412 4.75 15.44 -14.82
CA ALA A 412 4.11 16.03 -15.99
C ALA A 412 4.33 15.23 -17.30
N LEU A 413 5.31 14.31 -17.32
CA LEU A 413 5.59 13.42 -18.45
C LEU A 413 4.71 12.16 -18.48
N PHE A 414 4.08 11.77 -17.37
CA PHE A 414 3.29 10.54 -17.30
C PHE A 414 2.10 10.51 -18.30
N PRO A 415 1.34 11.61 -18.53
CA PRO A 415 0.33 11.64 -19.58
C PRO A 415 0.87 11.39 -21.00
N LEU A 416 2.15 11.70 -21.26
CA LEU A 416 2.79 11.37 -22.54
C LEU A 416 3.19 9.90 -22.58
N TYR A 417 3.75 9.39 -21.48
CA TYR A 417 4.19 7.99 -21.32
C TYR A 417 3.06 6.99 -21.57
N VAL A 418 1.84 7.29 -21.10
CA VAL A 418 0.65 6.43 -21.30
C VAL A 418 -0.18 6.80 -22.53
N ASN A 419 0.32 7.68 -23.41
CA ASN A 419 -0.38 8.20 -24.59
C ASN A 419 -1.76 8.88 -24.32
N ALA A 420 -2.05 9.29 -23.08
CA ALA A 420 -3.24 10.07 -22.74
C ALA A 420 -3.19 11.52 -23.26
N ALA A 421 -1.98 12.10 -23.40
CA ALA A 421 -1.80 13.50 -23.74
C ALA A 421 -2.19 13.87 -25.18
N ALA A 422 -2.88 14.99 -25.35
CA ALA A 422 -3.08 15.61 -26.67
C ALA A 422 -1.74 16.00 -27.32
N LYS A 423 -1.64 15.89 -28.65
CA LYS A 423 -0.35 16.07 -29.38
C LYS A 423 0.27 17.46 -29.22
N ASP A 424 -0.54 18.51 -29.15
CA ASP A 424 -0.07 19.89 -28.92
C ASP A 424 0.45 20.08 -27.48
N ARG A 425 -0.19 19.43 -26.50
CA ARG A 425 0.21 19.43 -25.09
C ARG A 425 1.48 18.62 -24.88
N ALA A 426 1.62 17.46 -25.55
CA ALA A 426 2.85 16.67 -25.55
C ALA A 426 4.05 17.49 -26.04
N ALA A 427 3.89 18.27 -27.11
CA ALA A 427 4.93 19.17 -27.61
C ALA A 427 5.31 20.27 -26.61
N LYS A 428 4.33 20.88 -25.94
CA LYS A 428 4.57 21.89 -24.88
C LYS A 428 5.30 21.29 -23.67
N VAL A 429 4.89 20.11 -23.22
CA VAL A 429 5.52 19.40 -22.09
C VAL A 429 6.95 19.00 -22.42
N ALA A 430 7.23 18.54 -23.64
CA ALA A 430 8.59 18.26 -24.09
C ALA A 430 9.48 19.52 -24.05
N ALA A 431 8.96 20.66 -24.53
CA ALA A 431 9.67 21.94 -24.46
C ALA A 431 9.89 22.41 -23.00
N ALA A 432 8.89 22.28 -22.12
CA ALA A 432 9.01 22.61 -20.71
C ALA A 432 10.01 21.72 -19.97
N ALA A 433 9.98 20.40 -20.22
CA ALA A 433 10.96 19.46 -19.67
C ALA A 433 12.38 19.79 -20.13
N GLN A 434 12.59 20.10 -21.43
CA GLN A 434 13.88 20.52 -21.95
C GLN A 434 14.36 21.86 -21.35
N ALA A 435 13.46 22.82 -21.14
CA ALA A 435 13.80 24.16 -20.65
C ALA A 435 14.06 24.23 -19.14
N HIS A 436 13.41 23.36 -18.34
CA HIS A 436 13.38 23.49 -16.88
C HIS A 436 13.87 22.26 -16.11
N LEU A 437 13.69 21.05 -16.67
CA LEU A 437 14.02 19.80 -15.97
C LEU A 437 15.27 19.12 -16.53
N LEU A 438 15.62 19.28 -17.81
CA LEU A 438 16.81 18.68 -18.39
C LEU A 438 18.08 19.38 -17.86
N GLN A 439 18.95 18.60 -17.23
CA GLN A 439 20.23 19.00 -16.64
C GLN A 439 21.37 18.16 -17.24
N PRO A 440 22.66 18.52 -17.04
CA PRO A 440 23.78 17.79 -17.63
C PRO A 440 23.86 16.29 -17.28
N GLY A 441 23.26 15.88 -16.16
CA GLY A 441 23.22 14.48 -15.71
C GLY A 441 21.90 13.73 -16.01
N GLY A 442 20.95 14.35 -16.73
CA GLY A 442 19.63 13.76 -17.00
C GLY A 442 18.46 14.67 -16.58
N LEU A 443 17.30 14.08 -16.34
CA LEU A 443 16.08 14.80 -15.98
C LEU A 443 15.99 15.03 -14.46
N ALA A 444 15.88 16.29 -14.02
CA ALA A 444 15.60 16.64 -12.64
C ALA A 444 14.14 16.36 -12.25
N THR A 445 13.94 15.84 -11.04
CA THR A 445 12.63 15.49 -10.47
C THR A 445 11.70 16.71 -10.33
N THR A 446 12.25 17.85 -9.90
CA THR A 446 11.54 19.15 -9.85
C THR A 446 12.53 20.29 -10.14
N SER A 447 12.03 21.50 -10.41
CA SER A 447 12.86 22.72 -10.51
C SER A 447 13.18 23.38 -9.14
N VAL A 448 12.69 22.83 -8.03
CA VAL A 448 12.85 23.42 -6.69
C VAL A 448 14.16 22.94 -6.07
N LYS A 449 14.97 23.90 -5.60
CA LYS A 449 16.11 23.63 -4.70
C LYS A 449 15.58 23.60 -3.27
N SER A 450 15.25 22.39 -2.80
CA SER A 450 14.85 22.10 -1.41
C SER A 450 16.08 21.77 -0.58
#